data_AF-A0AAD5ZVY7-F1
#
_entry.id   AF-A0AAD5ZVY7-F1
#
_cell.length_a   1.000
_cell.length_b   1.000
_cell.length_c   1.000
_cell.angle_alpha   90.00
_cell.angle_beta   90.00
_cell.angle_gamma   90.00
#
_symmetry.space_group_name_H-M   'P 1'
#
loop_
_entity.id
_entity.type
_entity.pdbx_description
1 polymer ?
#
loop_
_entity_poly.entity_id
_entity_poly.type
_entity_poly.pdbx_seq_one_letter_code
_entity_poly.pdbx_strand_id
1 'polypeptide(L)'
;MKPNDDAEKLYVYPRPEFHKFQMCRTCNKFQKGNIWALYSELDTFPKYYDTFPKYYGLICKVEHEPFQVHINWLEACPKSDVERVWLGENLPISCGKFRVTTQNTTYDKPDYFSHMVSVRHHDRGNYYEILPEVGEVWAIYKNWSAGWRPRDFKTIKFDIVEIIENRELSTIVCILRQVPEYTSVFMPEKVNGTGIGTWKVPASAYILFSHKIPAIRLTDGGKLKGFWELDPASLPILLT
;
A
#
# COMPACT_ATOMS: atom_id res chain seq x y z
N MET A 1 -30.12 -13.99 -29.29
CA MET A 1 -29.71 -14.04 -27.87
C MET A 1 -29.02 -12.73 -27.56
N LYS A 2 -29.47 -12.03 -26.51
CA LYS A 2 -28.89 -10.76 -26.06
C LYS A 2 -27.44 -10.97 -25.59
N PRO A 3 -26.55 -9.96 -25.66
CA PRO A 3 -25.29 -10.01 -24.96
C PRO A 3 -25.59 -10.10 -23.46
N ASN A 4 -24.93 -11.04 -22.76
CA ASN A 4 -24.98 -11.10 -21.31
C ASN A 4 -24.34 -9.82 -20.76
N ASP A 5 -25.11 -9.08 -19.96
CA ASP A 5 -24.63 -8.04 -19.06
C ASP A 5 -23.73 -8.70 -18.01
N ASP A 6 -22.44 -8.82 -18.31
CA ASP A 6 -21.41 -8.94 -17.28
C ASP A 6 -21.26 -7.56 -16.64
N ALA A 7 -22.19 -7.22 -15.75
CA ALA A 7 -22.05 -6.09 -14.85
C ALA A 7 -20.75 -6.28 -14.05
N GLU A 8 -19.77 -5.41 -14.31
CA GLU A 8 -18.59 -5.24 -13.47
C GLU A 8 -19.05 -5.16 -12.00
N LYS A 9 -18.80 -6.22 -11.23
CA LYS A 9 -19.00 -6.18 -9.78
C LYS A 9 -17.95 -5.25 -9.20
N LEU A 10 -18.28 -3.97 -9.13
CA LEU A 10 -17.58 -2.99 -8.29
C LEU A 10 -17.54 -3.54 -6.87
N TYR A 11 -16.35 -3.86 -6.36
CA TYR A 11 -16.18 -4.20 -4.95
C TYR A 11 -16.57 -2.97 -4.12
N VAL A 12 -17.67 -3.08 -3.38
CA VAL A 12 -18.12 -2.03 -2.46
C VAL A 12 -17.37 -2.22 -1.16
N TYR A 13 -16.28 -1.48 -0.99
CA TYR A 13 -15.60 -1.41 0.30
C TYR A 13 -16.52 -0.74 1.34
N PRO A 14 -16.44 -1.15 2.61
CA PRO A 14 -17.12 -0.43 3.68
C PRO A 14 -16.69 1.04 3.64
N ARG A 15 -17.64 1.95 3.85
CA ARG A 15 -17.34 3.38 3.75
C ARG A 15 -16.52 3.81 4.98
N PRO A 16 -15.48 4.62 4.80
CA PRO A 16 -14.81 5.29 5.90
C PRO A 16 -15.81 6.18 6.66
N GLU A 17 -15.68 6.22 7.98
CA GLU A 17 -16.59 6.87 8.91
C GLU A 17 -16.34 8.38 9.09
N PHE A 18 -15.10 8.85 8.95
CA PHE A 18 -14.70 10.25 9.18
C PHE A 18 -13.98 10.93 8.00
N HIS A 19 -13.33 10.18 7.09
CA HIS A 19 -12.54 10.75 6.00
C HIS A 19 -12.92 10.23 4.61
N LYS A 20 -13.01 11.12 3.63
CA LYS A 20 -13.29 10.75 2.24
C LYS A 20 -11.99 10.56 1.45
N PHE A 21 -11.36 9.39 1.57
CA PHE A 21 -10.10 9.08 0.88
C PHE A 21 -10.15 9.24 -0.65
N GLN A 22 -11.33 9.10 -1.27
CA GLN A 22 -11.52 9.33 -2.70
C GLN A 22 -11.15 10.77 -3.12
N MET A 23 -11.29 11.74 -2.21
CA MET A 23 -10.89 13.14 -2.46
C MET A 23 -9.37 13.33 -2.57
N CYS A 24 -8.58 12.38 -2.08
CA CYS A 24 -7.13 12.39 -2.19
C CYS A 24 -6.63 11.97 -3.58
N ARG A 25 -7.51 11.43 -4.43
CA ARG A 25 -7.20 10.93 -5.78
C ARG A 25 -8.09 11.49 -6.88
N THR A 26 -8.65 12.69 -6.68
CA THR A 26 -9.46 13.37 -7.71
C THR A 26 -8.62 13.74 -8.95
N CYS A 27 -9.25 13.90 -10.12
CA CYS A 27 -8.57 14.15 -11.40
C CYS A 27 -7.55 15.31 -11.39
N ASN A 28 -7.76 16.33 -10.55
CA ASN A 28 -6.86 17.47 -10.39
C ASN A 28 -5.61 17.19 -9.52
N LYS A 29 -5.51 16.02 -8.89
CA LYS A 29 -4.35 15.62 -8.07
C LYS A 29 -3.22 15.01 -8.90
N PHE A 30 -3.52 14.55 -10.11
CA PHE A 30 -2.53 13.93 -10.99
C PHE A 30 -1.68 15.00 -11.67
N GLN A 31 -0.36 14.81 -11.61
CA GLN A 31 0.61 15.70 -12.21
C GLN A 31 1.78 14.90 -12.77
N LYS A 32 2.31 15.34 -13.91
CA LYS A 32 3.51 14.76 -14.52
C LYS A 32 4.67 14.79 -13.53
N GLY A 33 5.39 13.68 -13.42
CA GLY A 33 6.51 13.51 -12.50
C GLY A 33 6.14 12.87 -11.16
N ASN A 34 4.86 12.84 -10.80
CA ASN A 34 4.43 12.18 -9.57
C ASN A 34 4.42 10.67 -9.74
N ILE A 35 4.83 9.95 -8.69
CA ILE A 35 4.69 8.50 -8.61
C ILE A 35 3.48 8.18 -7.74
N TRP A 36 2.65 7.27 -8.23
CA TRP A 36 1.45 6.81 -7.54
C TRP A 36 1.49 5.32 -7.32
N ALA A 37 0.88 4.88 -6.22
CA ALA A 37 0.55 3.50 -5.97
C ALA A 37 -0.80 3.17 -6.62
N LEU A 38 -0.90 2.02 -7.27
CA LEU A 38 -2.06 1.58 -8.03
C LEU A 38 -2.56 0.24 -7.52
N TYR A 39 -3.88 0.07 -7.52
CA TYR A 39 -4.50 -1.24 -7.39
C TYR A 39 -4.30 -2.00 -8.69
N SER A 40 -3.83 -3.24 -8.62
CA SER A 40 -3.61 -4.06 -9.81
C SER A 40 -4.90 -4.72 -10.28
N GLU A 41 -5.16 -4.67 -11.58
CA GLU A 41 -6.14 -5.53 -12.26
C GLU A 41 -5.58 -6.93 -12.57
N LEU A 42 -4.25 -7.11 -12.45
CA LEU A 42 -3.55 -8.36 -12.78
C LEU A 42 -3.77 -9.46 -11.73
N ASP A 43 -4.27 -9.10 -10.54
CA ASP A 43 -4.59 -10.03 -9.44
C ASP A 43 -6.01 -10.65 -9.56
N THR A 44 -6.63 -10.54 -10.72
CA THR A 44 -8.02 -10.95 -10.92
C THR A 44 -8.25 -12.47 -10.96
N PHE A 45 -7.21 -13.32 -10.94
CA PHE A 45 -7.41 -14.78 -10.80
C PHE A 45 -6.27 -15.52 -10.03
N PRO A 46 -6.60 -16.33 -8.99
CA PRO A 46 -7.93 -16.48 -8.41
C PRO A 46 -8.27 -15.26 -7.55
N LYS A 47 -9.54 -14.83 -7.65
CA LYS A 47 -10.28 -13.73 -6.98
C LYS A 47 -10.16 -13.60 -5.43
N TYR A 48 -9.18 -14.25 -4.82
CA TYR A 48 -9.01 -14.37 -3.38
C TYR A 48 -7.74 -13.69 -2.84
N TYR A 49 -6.94 -13.06 -3.70
CA TYR A 49 -5.70 -12.39 -3.28
C TYR A 49 -5.70 -10.91 -3.68
N ASP A 50 -5.72 -10.07 -2.65
CA ASP A 50 -4.97 -8.82 -2.55
C ASP A 50 -5.11 -7.77 -3.66
N THR A 51 -6.27 -7.11 -3.76
CA THR A 51 -6.39 -5.79 -4.42
C THR A 51 -5.76 -4.69 -3.55
N PHE A 52 -4.47 -4.79 -3.26
CA PHE A 52 -3.74 -3.78 -2.48
C PHE A 52 -2.86 -2.93 -3.39
N PRO A 53 -2.57 -1.68 -3.01
CA PRO A 53 -1.82 -0.75 -3.86
C PRO A 53 -0.31 -1.03 -3.80
N LYS A 54 0.12 -2.16 -4.36
CA LYS A 54 1.50 -2.68 -4.31
C LYS A 54 2.34 -2.31 -5.55
N TYR A 55 1.71 -1.70 -6.56
CA TYR A 55 2.35 -1.38 -7.84
C TYR A 55 2.50 0.12 -7.99
N TYR A 56 3.60 0.55 -8.62
CA TYR A 56 3.93 1.96 -8.72
C TYR A 56 4.06 2.42 -10.16
N GLY A 57 3.51 3.59 -10.47
CA GLY A 57 3.56 4.21 -11.80
C GLY A 57 4.02 5.65 -11.73
N LEU A 58 4.99 6.02 -12.58
CA LEU A 58 5.40 7.40 -12.82
C LEU A 58 4.47 8.03 -13.85
N ILE A 59 3.79 9.11 -13.47
CA ILE A 59 2.93 9.85 -14.41
C ILE A 59 3.81 10.61 -15.41
N CYS A 60 3.67 10.27 -16.69
CA CYS A 60 4.40 10.92 -17.77
C CYS A 60 3.56 11.97 -18.51
N LYS A 61 2.21 11.84 -18.50
CA LYS A 61 1.26 12.79 -19.09
C LYS A 61 -0.09 12.71 -18.39
N VAL A 62 -0.78 13.85 -18.28
CA VAL A 62 -2.17 13.95 -17.83
C VAL A 62 -2.96 14.74 -18.87
N GLU A 63 -4.11 14.24 -19.26
CA GLU A 63 -5.10 14.89 -20.11
C GLU A 63 -6.36 15.09 -19.28
N HIS A 64 -7.01 16.25 -19.42
CA HIS A 64 -8.18 16.58 -18.62
C HIS A 64 -9.50 16.36 -19.37
N GLU A 65 -9.48 16.45 -20.70
CA GLU A 65 -10.67 16.33 -21.55
C GLU A 65 -10.34 15.60 -22.87
N PRO A 66 -10.70 14.29 -23.01
CA PRO A 66 -11.17 13.40 -21.95
C PRO A 66 -10.09 13.20 -20.87
N PHE A 67 -10.51 12.86 -19.64
CA PHE A 67 -9.55 12.60 -18.56
C PHE A 67 -8.75 11.33 -18.85
N GLN A 68 -7.43 11.46 -18.91
CA GLN A 68 -6.51 10.33 -19.07
C GLN A 68 -5.21 10.56 -18.30
N VAL A 69 -4.74 9.53 -17.60
CA VAL A 69 -3.44 9.52 -16.93
C VAL A 69 -2.57 8.47 -17.61
N HIS A 70 -1.44 8.91 -18.14
CA HIS A 70 -0.45 8.04 -18.77
C HIS A 70 0.67 7.80 -17.78
N ILE A 71 0.99 6.54 -17.55
CA ILE A 71 2.06 6.13 -16.63
C ILE A 71 3.11 5.29 -17.33
N ASN A 72 4.33 5.36 -16.79
CA ASN A 72 5.36 4.35 -16.98
C ASN A 72 5.48 3.54 -15.68
N TRP A 73 5.46 2.22 -15.77
CA TRP A 73 5.55 1.36 -14.60
C TRP A 73 6.92 1.43 -13.93
N LEU A 74 6.95 1.21 -12.63
CA LEU A 74 8.16 1.02 -11.86
C LEU A 74 8.40 -0.48 -11.61
N GLU A 75 9.62 -0.93 -11.86
CA GLU A 75 10.07 -2.29 -11.57
C GLU A 75 11.06 -2.28 -10.41
N ALA A 76 10.86 -3.19 -9.45
CA ALA A 76 11.74 -3.35 -8.31
C ALA A 76 13.13 -3.83 -8.73
N CYS A 77 14.17 -3.23 -8.14
CA CYS A 77 15.56 -3.60 -8.34
C CYS A 77 16.06 -4.37 -7.10
N PRO A 78 15.98 -5.71 -7.10
CA PRO A 78 16.32 -6.51 -5.93
C PRO A 78 17.80 -6.39 -5.57
N LYS A 79 18.09 -6.20 -4.28
CA LYS A 79 19.42 -6.06 -3.67
C LYS A 79 19.93 -7.37 -3.08
N SER A 80 19.06 -8.36 -2.84
CA SER A 80 19.41 -9.64 -2.21
C SER A 80 18.82 -10.84 -2.97
N ASP A 81 19.39 -12.03 -2.74
CA ASP A 81 18.85 -13.27 -3.32
C ASP A 81 17.44 -13.59 -2.81
N VAL A 82 17.14 -13.23 -1.56
CA VAL A 82 15.80 -13.35 -0.97
C VAL A 82 14.80 -12.53 -1.77
N GLU A 83 15.12 -11.28 -2.11
CA GLU A 83 14.27 -10.42 -2.95
C GLU A 83 14.12 -10.95 -4.38
N ARG A 84 15.18 -11.54 -4.95
CA ARG A 84 15.10 -12.16 -6.28
C ARG A 84 14.17 -13.37 -6.31
N VAL A 85 14.27 -14.24 -5.29
CA VAL A 85 13.36 -15.38 -5.14
C VAL A 85 11.93 -14.89 -4.94
N TRP A 86 11.72 -13.89 -4.08
CA TRP A 86 10.41 -13.27 -3.85
C TRP A 86 9.75 -12.77 -5.14
N LEU A 87 10.49 -12.05 -5.97
CA LEU A 87 10.01 -11.61 -7.29
C LEU A 87 9.76 -12.77 -8.25
N GLY A 88 10.64 -13.78 -8.27
CA GLY A 88 10.47 -14.97 -9.10
C GLY A 88 9.23 -15.79 -8.75
N GLU A 89 8.72 -15.62 -7.54
CA GLU A 89 7.49 -16.21 -7.01
C GLU A 89 6.27 -15.29 -7.20
N ASN A 90 6.39 -14.24 -8.03
CA ASN A 90 5.36 -13.24 -8.35
C ASN A 90 4.83 -12.45 -7.14
N LEU A 91 5.62 -12.33 -6.08
CA LEU A 91 5.28 -11.47 -4.95
C LEU A 91 5.86 -10.06 -5.19
N PRO A 92 5.06 -9.00 -5.11
CA PRO A 92 5.55 -7.64 -5.34
C PRO A 92 6.46 -7.19 -4.19
N ILE A 93 7.44 -6.35 -4.53
CA ILE A 93 8.28 -5.62 -3.59
C ILE A 93 7.75 -4.19 -3.54
N SER A 94 7.39 -3.73 -2.35
CA SER A 94 6.78 -2.40 -2.15
C SER A 94 7.73 -1.38 -1.54
N CYS A 95 8.87 -1.82 -1.01
CA CYS A 95 9.90 -0.97 -0.44
C CYS A 95 11.27 -1.31 -1.03
N GLY A 96 12.05 -0.29 -1.41
CA GLY A 96 13.37 -0.46 -1.98
C GLY A 96 13.61 0.42 -3.19
N LYS A 97 14.50 -0.04 -4.08
CA LYS A 97 14.89 0.68 -5.29
C LYS A 97 14.01 0.26 -6.45
N PHE A 98 13.59 1.21 -7.25
CA PHE A 98 12.76 1.00 -8.42
C PHE A 98 13.32 1.74 -9.63
N ARG A 99 13.21 1.15 -10.80
CA ARG A 99 13.52 1.81 -12.08
C ARG A 99 12.25 1.97 -12.89
N VAL A 100 12.20 3.05 -13.66
CA VAL A 100 11.11 3.30 -14.59
C VAL A 100 11.30 2.40 -15.79
N THR A 101 10.27 1.65 -16.16
CA THR A 101 10.26 0.81 -17.35
C THR A 101 9.77 1.60 -18.56
N THR A 102 9.96 1.04 -19.76
CA THR A 102 9.39 1.60 -20.98
C THR A 102 7.92 1.22 -21.18
N GLN A 103 7.37 0.35 -20.34
CA GLN A 103 5.98 -0.08 -20.43
C GLN A 103 5.06 1.09 -20.06
N ASN A 104 4.26 1.51 -21.02
CA ASN A 104 3.28 2.58 -20.86
C ASN A 104 1.88 2.00 -20.66
N THR A 105 1.08 2.63 -19.81
CA THR A 105 -0.34 2.28 -19.60
C THR A 105 -1.13 3.57 -19.40
N THR A 106 -2.35 3.59 -19.92
CA THR A 106 -3.26 4.73 -19.84
C THR A 106 -4.49 4.34 -19.03
N TYR A 107 -4.87 5.20 -18.08
CA TYR A 107 -6.06 5.04 -17.27
C TYR A 107 -7.00 6.22 -17.49
N ASP A 108 -8.29 5.94 -17.63
CA ASP A 108 -9.36 6.93 -17.89
C ASP A 108 -10.15 7.30 -16.62
N LYS A 109 -9.85 6.64 -15.49
CA LYS A 109 -10.51 6.88 -14.20
C LYS A 109 -9.48 7.02 -13.07
N PRO A 110 -9.76 7.86 -12.06
CA PRO A 110 -8.92 7.97 -10.87
C PRO A 110 -8.94 6.72 -9.98
N ASP A 111 -9.95 5.86 -10.09
CA ASP A 111 -10.19 4.75 -9.16
C ASP A 111 -9.10 3.65 -9.20
N TYR A 112 -8.31 3.60 -10.27
CA TYR A 112 -7.14 2.72 -10.39
C TYR A 112 -6.00 3.12 -9.43
N PHE A 113 -5.99 4.36 -8.96
CA PHE A 113 -4.92 4.92 -8.13
C PHE A 113 -5.32 4.91 -6.66
N SER A 114 -4.38 4.58 -5.78
CA SER A 114 -4.60 4.63 -4.33
C SER A 114 -4.11 5.95 -3.76
N HIS A 115 -2.81 6.20 -3.84
CA HIS A 115 -2.18 7.36 -3.22
C HIS A 115 -0.88 7.72 -3.93
N MET A 116 -0.50 9.00 -3.84
CA MET A 116 0.82 9.46 -4.25
C MET A 116 1.89 8.96 -3.26
N VAL A 117 3.03 8.55 -3.79
CA VAL A 117 4.13 7.96 -3.02
C VAL A 117 5.26 8.97 -2.86
N SER A 118 5.78 9.11 -1.64
CA SER A 118 7.01 9.87 -1.39
C SER A 118 8.20 9.05 -1.88
N VAL A 119 9.08 9.68 -2.67
CA VAL A 119 10.21 9.01 -3.31
C VAL A 119 11.48 9.81 -3.15
N ARG A 120 12.61 9.11 -3.00
CA ARG A 120 13.94 9.70 -3.16
C ARG A 120 14.43 9.44 -4.58
N HIS A 121 14.62 10.49 -5.37
CA HIS A 121 15.17 10.36 -6.71
C HIS A 121 16.70 10.39 -6.68
N HIS A 122 17.33 9.48 -7.41
CA HIS A 122 18.79 9.38 -7.51
C HIS A 122 19.25 9.48 -8.98
N ASP A 123 19.65 10.69 -9.41
CA ASP A 123 20.00 11.00 -10.80
C ASP A 123 21.08 10.07 -11.37
N ARG A 124 22.17 9.86 -10.63
CA ARG A 124 23.33 9.07 -11.11
C ARG A 124 23.01 7.61 -11.38
N GLY A 125 21.96 7.08 -10.75
CA GLY A 125 21.55 5.69 -10.91
C GLY A 125 20.27 5.50 -11.71
N ASN A 126 19.58 6.60 -12.08
CA ASN A 126 18.26 6.62 -12.68
C ASN A 126 17.30 5.64 -11.98
N TYR A 127 17.18 5.78 -10.67
CA TYR A 127 16.26 5.00 -9.85
C TYR A 127 15.58 5.87 -8.79
N TYR A 128 14.42 5.40 -8.35
CA TYR A 128 13.65 5.95 -7.25
C TYR A 128 13.77 5.01 -6.06
N GLU A 129 13.84 5.55 -4.85
CA GLU A 129 13.76 4.76 -3.62
C GLU A 129 12.45 5.08 -2.91
N ILE A 130 11.64 4.04 -2.67
CA ILE A 130 10.41 4.09 -1.90
C ILE A 130 10.69 3.39 -0.58
N LEU A 131 10.60 4.12 0.53
CA LEU A 131 10.84 3.60 1.87
C LEU A 131 9.72 4.07 2.81
N PRO A 132 9.40 3.31 3.87
CA PRO A 132 8.45 3.76 4.87
C PRO A 132 8.92 5.06 5.53
N GLU A 133 8.01 6.01 5.72
CA GLU A 133 8.25 7.30 6.38
C GLU A 133 7.52 7.42 7.71
N VAL A 134 8.08 8.20 8.65
CA VAL A 134 7.49 8.40 9.99
C VAL A 134 6.08 8.98 9.88
N GLY A 135 5.14 8.39 10.62
CA GLY A 135 3.73 8.74 10.62
C GLY A 135 2.91 8.07 9.52
N GLU A 136 3.53 7.29 8.63
CA GLU A 136 2.79 6.46 7.68
C GLU A 136 2.24 5.20 8.35
N VAL A 137 1.17 4.66 7.76
CA VAL A 137 0.61 3.36 8.15
C VAL A 137 0.86 2.36 7.04
N TRP A 138 1.34 1.17 7.40
CA TRP A 138 1.72 0.12 6.46
C TRP A 138 1.15 -1.23 6.89
N ALA A 139 0.81 -2.07 5.91
CA ALA A 139 0.61 -3.50 6.11
C ALA A 139 1.97 -4.21 6.05
N ILE A 140 2.25 -5.07 7.03
CA ILE A 140 3.46 -5.91 7.06
C ILE A 140 3.03 -7.38 7.09
N TYR A 141 3.70 -8.23 6.31
CA TYR A 141 3.48 -9.68 6.33
C TYR A 141 3.77 -10.26 7.73
N LYS A 142 2.79 -10.96 8.30
CA LYS A 142 2.87 -11.56 9.64
C LYS A 142 3.49 -12.94 9.61
N ASN A 143 4.29 -13.29 10.62
CA ASN A 143 4.97 -14.60 10.76
C ASN A 143 6.01 -14.90 9.67
N TRP A 144 6.53 -13.88 8.98
CA TRP A 144 7.54 -14.09 7.96
C TRP A 144 8.79 -14.77 8.49
N SER A 145 9.35 -15.68 7.69
CA SER A 145 10.68 -16.23 7.88
C SER A 145 11.41 -16.31 6.54
N ALA A 146 12.75 -16.32 6.59
CA ALA A 146 13.60 -16.35 5.39
C ALA A 146 13.39 -17.58 4.48
N GLY A 147 12.64 -18.60 4.93
CA GLY A 147 12.32 -19.81 4.16
C GLY A 147 10.94 -19.81 3.50
N TRP A 148 10.17 -18.72 3.60
CA TRP A 148 8.82 -18.63 3.03
C TRP A 148 8.79 -18.84 1.52
N ARG A 149 7.84 -19.66 1.04
CA ARG A 149 7.54 -19.90 -0.38
C ARG A 149 6.09 -19.57 -0.69
N PRO A 150 5.70 -19.19 -1.93
CA PRO A 150 4.30 -18.89 -2.34
C PRO A 150 3.24 -19.92 -1.92
N ARG A 151 3.64 -21.17 -1.68
CA ARG A 151 2.72 -22.24 -1.23
C ARG A 151 2.37 -22.17 0.26
N ASP A 152 3.17 -21.48 1.06
CA ASP A 152 2.95 -21.25 2.50
C ASP A 152 1.90 -20.15 2.74
N PHE A 153 1.51 -19.43 1.68
CA PHE A 153 0.64 -18.25 1.72
C PHE A 153 -0.87 -18.56 1.63
N LYS A 154 -1.30 -19.81 1.89
CA LYS A 154 -2.74 -20.18 1.89
C LYS A 154 -3.60 -19.31 2.82
N THR A 155 -3.00 -18.66 3.81
CA THR A 155 -3.60 -17.55 4.57
C THR A 155 -2.51 -16.51 4.87
N ILE A 156 -2.19 -15.63 3.90
CA ILE A 156 -1.39 -14.44 4.21
C ILE A 156 -2.10 -13.65 5.30
N LYS A 157 -1.39 -13.37 6.39
CA LYS A 157 -1.86 -12.46 7.43
C LYS A 157 -0.98 -11.24 7.44
N PHE A 158 -1.57 -10.13 7.82
CA PHE A 158 -0.88 -8.86 7.97
C PHE A 158 -1.01 -8.39 9.41
N ASP A 159 0.04 -7.75 9.92
CA ASP A 159 -0.11 -6.78 10.99
C ASP A 159 -0.10 -5.38 10.34
N ILE A 160 -0.99 -4.51 10.82
CA ILE A 160 -1.02 -3.11 10.40
C ILE A 160 -0.17 -2.34 11.40
N VAL A 161 0.72 -1.49 10.91
CA VAL A 161 1.67 -0.77 11.76
C VAL A 161 1.77 0.71 11.39
N GLU A 162 2.00 1.54 12.40
CA GLU A 162 2.44 2.92 12.25
C GLU A 162 3.98 2.97 12.28
N ILE A 163 4.58 3.75 11.38
CA ILE A 163 6.02 4.03 11.41
C ILE A 163 6.30 5.10 12.47
N ILE A 164 7.04 4.73 13.52
CA ILE A 164 7.33 5.62 14.65
C ILE A 164 8.67 6.34 14.46
N GLU A 165 9.68 5.62 13.98
CA GLU A 165 11.03 6.16 13.84
C GLU A 165 11.78 5.46 12.72
N ASN A 166 12.48 6.24 11.88
CA ASN A 166 13.39 5.71 10.88
C ASN A 166 14.84 5.91 11.33
N ARG A 167 15.61 4.84 11.33
CA ARG A 167 17.07 4.84 11.57
C ARG A 167 17.78 4.32 10.33
N GLU A 168 19.09 4.54 10.27
CA GLU A 168 19.92 4.13 9.12
C GLU A 168 19.78 2.65 8.76
N LEU A 169 19.72 1.76 9.77
CA LEU A 169 19.69 0.31 9.57
C LEU A 169 18.38 -0.36 10.01
N SER A 170 17.37 0.42 10.39
CA SER A 170 16.09 -0.13 10.87
C SER A 170 14.98 0.89 10.95
N THR A 171 13.75 0.42 10.89
CA THR A 171 12.54 1.18 11.21
C THR A 171 11.92 0.67 12.50
N ILE A 172 11.50 1.57 13.39
CA ILE A 172 10.70 1.26 14.57
C ILE A 172 9.23 1.45 14.21
N VAL A 173 8.43 0.42 14.47
CA VAL A 173 7.01 0.39 14.15
C VAL A 173 6.18 0.12 15.39
N CYS A 174 4.94 0.61 15.41
CA CYS A 174 3.93 0.28 16.40
C CYS A 174 2.79 -0.50 15.74
N ILE A 175 2.37 -1.61 16.34
CA ILE A 175 1.23 -2.37 15.83
C ILE A 175 -0.06 -1.61 16.12
N LEU A 176 -0.92 -1.50 15.11
CA LEU A 176 -2.26 -0.95 15.21
C LEU A 176 -3.29 -2.09 15.22
N ARG A 177 -4.28 -1.99 16.10
CA ARG A 177 -5.40 -2.93 16.20
C ARG A 177 -6.70 -2.23 15.87
N GLN A 178 -7.58 -2.93 15.16
CA GLN A 178 -8.91 -2.42 14.84
C GLN A 178 -9.67 -2.17 16.15
N VAL A 179 -10.31 -1.01 16.24
CA VAL A 179 -11.20 -0.68 17.35
C VAL A 179 -12.49 -1.46 17.16
N PRO A 180 -12.97 -2.21 18.17
CA PRO A 180 -14.27 -2.87 18.08
C PRO A 180 -15.36 -1.89 17.65
N GLU A 181 -16.32 -2.36 16.83
CA GLU A 181 -17.44 -1.58 16.28
C GLU A 181 -17.11 -0.65 15.10
N TYR A 182 -15.84 -0.43 14.77
CA TYR A 182 -15.43 0.38 13.61
C TYR A 182 -14.78 -0.49 12.55
N THR A 183 -15.07 -0.22 11.28
CA THR A 183 -14.48 -1.04 10.20
C THR A 183 -13.09 -0.54 9.83
N SER A 184 -12.89 0.78 9.91
CA SER A 184 -11.68 1.43 9.40
C SER A 184 -10.84 2.14 10.46
N VAL A 185 -11.26 2.11 11.74
CA VAL A 185 -10.59 2.81 12.83
C VAL A 185 -9.65 1.87 13.60
N PHE A 186 -8.42 2.31 13.80
CA PHE A 186 -7.35 1.55 14.41
C PHE A 186 -6.65 2.35 15.51
N MET A 187 -6.24 1.65 16.57
CA MET A 187 -5.55 2.22 17.72
C MET A 187 -4.21 1.51 18.00
N PRO A 188 -3.21 2.21 18.56
CA PRO A 188 -1.97 1.58 19.00
C PRO A 188 -2.20 0.44 19.97
N GLU A 189 -1.54 -0.69 19.73
CA GLU A 189 -1.53 -1.83 20.63
C GLU A 189 -0.81 -1.47 21.94
N LYS A 190 -1.53 -1.62 23.06
CA LYS A 190 -0.97 -1.37 24.39
C LYS A 190 -0.31 -2.63 24.93
N VAL A 191 0.90 -2.50 25.46
CA VAL A 191 1.63 -3.54 26.18
C VAL A 191 1.66 -3.19 27.67
N ASN A 192 1.36 -4.17 28.52
CA ASN A 192 1.35 -4.04 29.98
C ASN A 192 0.49 -2.87 30.50
N GLY A 193 -0.65 -2.62 29.86
CA GLY A 193 -1.68 -1.67 30.31
C GLY A 193 -1.36 -0.18 30.14
N THR A 194 -0.12 0.20 29.83
CA THR A 194 0.31 1.62 29.80
C THR A 194 1.27 1.99 28.66
N GLY A 195 2.10 1.06 28.18
CA GLY A 195 3.08 1.33 27.12
C GLY A 195 2.54 1.03 25.72
N ILE A 196 3.07 1.70 24.69
CA ILE A 196 2.83 1.33 23.29
C ILE A 196 3.84 0.24 22.92
N GLY A 197 3.37 -0.89 22.40
CA GLY A 197 4.24 -1.95 21.90
C GLY A 197 4.93 -1.53 20.62
N THR A 198 6.25 -1.38 20.66
CA THR A 198 7.05 -1.09 19.46
C THR A 198 7.93 -2.28 19.07
N TRP A 199 8.08 -2.49 17.77
CA TRP A 199 8.96 -3.51 17.21
C TRP A 199 9.97 -2.88 16.25
N LYS A 200 11.15 -3.51 16.11
CA LYS A 200 12.22 -3.06 15.23
C LYS A 200 12.28 -3.94 13.98
N VAL A 201 12.03 -3.33 12.82
CA VAL A 201 12.20 -3.96 11.51
C VAL A 201 13.57 -3.57 10.95
N PRO A 202 14.53 -4.48 10.82
CA PRO A 202 15.83 -4.16 10.23
C PRO A 202 15.69 -3.84 8.74
N ALA A 203 16.58 -3.01 8.20
CA ALA A 203 16.57 -2.64 6.78
C ALA A 203 16.67 -3.85 5.84
N SER A 204 17.34 -4.92 6.28
CA SER A 204 17.43 -6.21 5.57
C SER A 204 16.10 -6.98 5.49
N ALA A 205 15.08 -6.55 6.25
CA ALA A 205 13.75 -7.15 6.26
C ALA A 205 12.69 -6.20 5.69
N TYR A 206 13.05 -5.20 4.88
CA TYR A 206 12.05 -4.30 4.27
C TYR A 206 11.15 -4.99 3.26
N ILE A 207 11.52 -6.18 2.79
CA ILE A 207 10.65 -7.04 1.98
C ILE A 207 9.35 -7.43 2.71
N LEU A 208 9.29 -7.26 4.03
CA LEU A 208 8.10 -7.49 4.84
C LEU A 208 7.01 -6.44 4.64
N PHE A 209 7.38 -5.22 4.23
CA PHE A 209 6.41 -4.16 3.98
C PHE A 209 5.63 -4.50 2.71
N SER A 210 4.35 -4.78 2.88
CA SER A 210 3.47 -5.22 1.80
C SER A 210 2.96 -4.04 0.99
N HIS A 211 2.41 -3.01 1.65
CA HIS A 211 1.93 -1.79 1.02
C HIS A 211 1.63 -0.73 2.08
N LYS A 212 1.67 0.53 1.65
CA LYS A 212 1.18 1.65 2.44
C LYS A 212 -0.34 1.68 2.42
N ILE A 213 -0.93 1.97 3.57
CA ILE A 213 -2.37 2.16 3.72
C ILE A 213 -2.60 3.66 3.92
N PRO A 214 -3.33 4.35 3.03
CA PRO A 214 -3.70 5.74 3.26
C PRO A 214 -4.43 5.87 4.59
N ALA A 215 -4.03 6.85 5.38
CA ALA A 215 -4.47 6.97 6.77
C ALA A 215 -4.59 8.45 7.17
N ILE A 216 -5.55 8.74 8.04
CA ILE A 216 -5.62 10.04 8.73
C ILE A 216 -5.67 9.82 10.24
N ARG A 217 -5.04 10.74 10.98
CA ARG A 217 -5.12 10.73 12.43
C ARG A 217 -6.31 11.56 12.90
N LEU A 218 -7.16 10.99 13.72
CA LEU A 218 -8.37 11.65 14.22
C LEU A 218 -8.00 12.67 15.31
N THR A 219 -8.15 13.96 15.02
CA THR A 219 -7.83 15.05 15.97
C THR A 219 -9.00 15.43 16.87
N ASP A 220 -10.22 15.31 16.35
CA ASP A 220 -11.46 15.81 16.98
C ASP A 220 -12.52 14.72 17.21
N GLY A 221 -12.08 13.46 17.30
CA GLY A 221 -12.95 12.27 17.42
C GLY A 221 -13.45 11.93 18.83
N GLY A 222 -13.42 12.86 19.78
CA GLY A 222 -13.78 12.57 21.18
C GLY A 222 -12.96 11.42 21.78
N LYS A 223 -13.60 10.28 22.05
CA LYS A 223 -12.93 9.06 22.55
C LYS A 223 -11.95 8.43 21.56
N LEU A 224 -12.10 8.73 20.26
CA LEU A 224 -11.24 8.23 19.18
C LEU A 224 -10.07 9.19 18.88
N LYS A 225 -9.92 10.27 19.63
CA LYS A 225 -8.84 11.23 19.42
C LYS A 225 -7.48 10.53 19.53
N GLY A 226 -6.65 10.73 18.52
CA GLY A 226 -5.32 10.14 18.40
C GLY A 226 -5.29 8.78 17.70
N PHE A 227 -6.44 8.17 17.41
CA PHE A 227 -6.55 6.95 16.60
C PHE A 227 -6.41 7.26 15.11
N TRP A 228 -6.26 6.20 14.34
CA TRP A 228 -6.13 6.25 12.89
C TRP A 228 -7.42 5.79 12.23
N GLU A 229 -7.89 6.53 11.23
CA GLU A 229 -8.82 6.02 10.26
C GLU A 229 -8.04 5.66 8.99
N LEU A 230 -8.26 4.45 8.47
CA LEU A 230 -7.52 3.89 7.34
C LEU A 230 -8.44 3.77 6.12
N ASP A 231 -7.90 3.90 4.91
CA ASP A 231 -8.67 3.68 3.69
C ASP A 231 -9.08 2.20 3.56
N PRO A 232 -10.39 1.88 3.63
CA PRO A 232 -10.84 0.49 3.58
C PRO A 232 -10.51 -0.22 2.27
N ALA A 233 -10.31 0.53 1.16
CA ALA A 233 -9.89 -0.04 -0.11
C ALA A 233 -8.47 -0.62 -0.07
N SER A 234 -7.66 -0.21 0.93
CA SER A 234 -6.29 -0.64 1.12
C SER A 234 -6.11 -1.50 2.37
N LEU A 235 -7.20 -1.85 3.07
CA LEU A 235 -7.12 -2.75 4.23
C LEU A 235 -7.06 -4.21 3.76
N PRO A 236 -6.16 -5.02 4.33
CA PRO A 236 -6.25 -6.46 4.17
C PRO A 236 -7.59 -6.97 4.67
N ILE A 237 -8.33 -7.68 3.80
CA ILE A 237 -9.64 -8.24 4.15
C ILE A 237 -9.45 -9.11 5.38
N LEU A 238 -9.99 -8.65 6.51
CA LEU A 238 -10.14 -9.47 7.70
C LEU A 238 -11.23 -10.48 7.38
N LEU A 239 -10.85 -11.64 6.85
CA LEU A 239 -11.74 -12.79 6.81
C LEU A 239 -12.02 -13.16 8.27
N THR A 240 -13.13 -12.64 8.79
CA THR A 240 -13.75 -13.08 10.05
C THR A 240 -14.31 -14.48 9.91
#